data_AF-A0A252EAS6-F1
#
_entry.id   AF-A0A252EAS6-F1
#
_cell.length_a   1.000
_cell.length_b   1.000
_cell.length_c   1.000
_cell.angle_alpha   90.00
_cell.angle_beta   90.00
_cell.angle_gamma   90.00
#
_symmetry.space_group_name_H-M   'P 1'
#
loop_
_entity.id
_entity.type
_entity.pdbx_description
1 polymer ?
#
loop_
_entity_poly.entity_id
_entity_poly.type
_entity_poly.pdbx_seq_one_letter_code
_entity_poly.pdbx_strand_id
1 'polypeptide(L)'
;MHSFIDESAIYQKKKQGYVKNIFLILLAFASAFYPRMISAVGAPSIINFLHFLIVPVVLGIVVASTPTRNRLQIRFAWDIIAGLLFFLGVMLASALLNHAGFINVVLDFILLTEPFMLLLAISCLPLSIASWKKLRFFLLASAIINIILAIAQYFLLVTGILKYSKYSLADNVQGVFYLSGAGNYVSVSVSISVALYYFINAKSAPLWWRMFCIFAAFYHLIVSDSKQILVVFLLAWIILVLTKFNDFRKLLLYFVAVVIVVGGFFWVIENLDIEALAAFKHWANRTSIYIPPNGEGYQAKIAGISMISSYFHSPFNWLLGLGPGHTVSRLGGWVFRDYASMLAPLGVTTHPVTEEMWAYVNSNWLILESSLFMPLFSWAGIWGDLGFVGLVTYLYLGYIVWSRLCRDDLCKLLMLTLFIYGLIITQMEEPGQTMTVAILIGLQWHQRQISRESLNPQAHQEVNGANRQLYTKQS
;
A
#
# COMPACT_ATOMS: atom_id res chain seq x y z
N MET A 1 -22.26 21.91 -10.87
CA MET A 1 -23.11 20.96 -11.62
C MET A 1 -23.30 19.72 -10.75
N HIS A 2 -24.26 19.77 -9.81
CA HIS A 2 -24.54 18.72 -8.84
C HIS A 2 -25.86 18.06 -9.21
N SER A 3 -25.81 16.97 -9.97
CA SER A 3 -26.98 16.10 -10.11
C SER A 3 -27.07 15.24 -8.86
N PHE A 4 -28.03 15.55 -8.00
CA PHE A 4 -28.56 14.55 -7.07
C PHE A 4 -29.08 13.40 -7.93
N ILE A 5 -28.36 12.28 -7.95
CA ILE A 5 -28.85 11.05 -8.56
C ILE A 5 -30.03 10.63 -7.69
N ASP A 6 -31.24 10.75 -8.22
CA ASP A 6 -32.45 10.25 -7.59
C ASP A 6 -32.31 8.72 -7.45
N GLU A 7 -32.02 8.27 -6.24
CA GLU A 7 -31.70 6.87 -5.92
C GLU A 7 -32.89 5.93 -6.15
N SER A 8 -34.10 6.47 -6.35
CA SER A 8 -35.34 5.70 -6.46
C SER A 8 -35.57 5.05 -7.83
N ALA A 9 -34.90 5.52 -8.90
CA ALA A 9 -35.24 5.13 -10.28
C ALA A 9 -34.47 3.92 -10.85
N ILE A 10 -33.46 3.37 -10.16
CA ILE A 10 -32.60 2.30 -10.70
C ILE A 10 -32.86 0.98 -9.96
N TYR A 11 -34.08 0.46 -10.07
CA TYR A 11 -34.40 -0.89 -9.58
C TYR A 11 -34.21 -1.93 -10.71
N GLN A 12 -32.97 -2.32 -10.98
CA GLN A 12 -32.70 -3.48 -11.84
C GLN A 12 -32.93 -4.80 -11.10
N LYS A 13 -33.61 -5.73 -11.79
CA LYS A 13 -33.94 -7.08 -11.32
C LYS A 13 -32.67 -7.84 -10.87
N LYS A 14 -32.58 -8.21 -9.59
CA LYS A 14 -31.45 -8.96 -9.00
C LYS A 14 -31.26 -10.30 -9.73
N LYS A 15 -30.11 -10.51 -10.37
CA LYS A 15 -29.63 -11.86 -10.76
C LYS A 15 -28.91 -12.48 -9.55
N GLN A 16 -29.33 -13.68 -9.11
CA GLN A 16 -28.82 -14.35 -7.90
C GLN A 16 -27.30 -14.60 -7.87
N GLY A 17 -26.61 -14.63 -9.01
CA GLY A 17 -25.16 -14.87 -9.08
C GLY A 17 -24.26 -13.76 -8.50
N TYR A 18 -24.72 -12.51 -8.49
CA TYR A 18 -23.89 -11.34 -8.15
C TYR A 18 -23.53 -11.23 -6.67
N VAL A 19 -24.34 -11.83 -5.78
CA VAL A 19 -24.14 -11.75 -4.32
C VAL A 19 -22.97 -12.63 -3.86
N LYS A 20 -22.67 -13.72 -4.59
CA LYS A 20 -21.57 -14.62 -4.24
C LYS A 20 -20.20 -13.97 -4.46
N ASN A 21 -20.05 -13.15 -5.49
CA ASN A 21 -18.75 -12.59 -5.86
C ASN A 21 -18.27 -11.46 -4.94
N ILE A 22 -19.17 -10.64 -4.39
CA ILE A 22 -18.75 -9.60 -3.44
C ILE A 22 -18.23 -10.20 -2.13
N PHE A 23 -18.82 -11.32 -1.68
CA PHE A 23 -18.33 -12.02 -0.50
C PHE A 23 -16.89 -12.49 -0.66
N LEU A 24 -16.51 -12.95 -1.86
CA LEU A 24 -15.14 -13.35 -2.16
C LEU A 24 -14.14 -12.19 -2.02
N ILE A 25 -14.49 -10.99 -2.51
CA ILE A 25 -13.65 -9.79 -2.34
C ILE A 25 -13.51 -9.42 -0.86
N LEU A 26 -14.61 -9.47 -0.10
CA LEU A 26 -14.59 -9.19 1.34
C LEU A 26 -13.75 -10.21 2.10
N LEU A 27 -13.83 -11.48 1.72
CA LEU A 27 -13.04 -12.56 2.31
C LEU A 27 -11.55 -12.39 2.00
N ALA A 28 -11.18 -12.07 0.76
CA ALA A 28 -9.81 -11.77 0.36
C ALA A 28 -9.23 -10.62 1.19
N PHE A 29 -9.96 -9.51 1.32
CA PHE A 29 -9.55 -8.41 2.18
C PHE A 29 -9.42 -8.80 3.66
N ALA A 30 -10.44 -9.46 4.21
CA ALA A 30 -10.44 -9.86 5.62
C ALA A 30 -9.31 -10.82 5.96
N SER A 31 -8.92 -11.69 5.01
CA SER A 31 -7.82 -12.64 5.15
C SER A 31 -6.43 -12.00 5.20
N ALA A 32 -6.29 -10.74 4.83
CA ALA A 32 -5.07 -9.95 5.00
C ALA A 32 -5.16 -8.97 6.17
N PHE A 33 -6.37 -8.46 6.45
CA PHE A 33 -6.59 -7.38 7.41
C PHE A 33 -6.68 -7.84 8.87
N TYR A 34 -7.32 -8.98 9.14
CA TYR A 34 -7.59 -9.49 10.49
C TYR A 34 -6.71 -10.63 11.03
N PRO A 35 -5.89 -11.38 10.25
CA PRO A 35 -5.21 -12.56 10.77
C PRO A 35 -4.38 -12.34 12.03
N ARG A 36 -3.66 -11.20 12.12
CA ARG A 36 -2.77 -10.92 13.25
C ARG A 36 -3.53 -10.79 14.56
N MET A 37 -4.67 -10.12 14.54
CA MET A 37 -5.56 -10.04 15.70
C MET A 37 -6.02 -11.42 16.14
N ILE A 38 -6.42 -12.27 15.19
CA ILE A 38 -6.91 -13.62 15.47
C ILE A 38 -5.75 -14.45 16.07
N SER A 39 -4.53 -14.28 15.55
CA SER A 39 -3.33 -14.95 16.06
C SER A 39 -2.95 -14.46 17.46
N ALA A 40 -3.11 -13.16 17.75
CA ALA A 40 -2.87 -12.58 19.06
C ALA A 40 -3.81 -13.13 20.15
N VAL A 41 -4.99 -13.65 19.78
CA VAL A 41 -5.93 -14.32 20.70
C VAL A 41 -5.63 -15.83 20.82
N GLY A 42 -4.58 -16.34 20.16
CA GLY A 42 -4.09 -17.71 20.31
C GLY A 42 -4.27 -18.59 19.08
N ALA A 43 -4.76 -18.06 17.96
CA ALA A 43 -4.83 -18.85 16.73
C ALA A 43 -3.44 -19.08 16.11
N PRO A 44 -3.22 -20.21 15.40
CA PRO A 44 -1.92 -20.54 14.84
C PRO A 44 -1.43 -19.49 13.85
N SER A 45 -0.13 -19.18 13.86
CA SER A 45 0.48 -18.14 13.02
C SER A 45 0.34 -18.37 11.51
N ILE A 46 0.05 -19.60 11.07
CA ILE A 46 -0.23 -19.93 9.67
C ILE A 46 -1.41 -19.14 9.08
N ILE A 47 -2.34 -18.68 9.93
CA ILE A 47 -3.47 -17.87 9.44
C ILE A 47 -3.02 -16.54 8.83
N ASN A 48 -1.84 -16.04 9.21
CA ASN A 48 -1.25 -14.82 8.66
C ASN A 48 -0.92 -14.96 7.17
N PHE A 49 -0.90 -16.19 6.64
CA PHE A 49 -0.62 -16.49 5.23
C PHE A 49 -1.88 -16.87 4.44
N LEU A 50 -3.08 -16.82 5.04
CA LEU A 50 -4.31 -17.22 4.33
C LEU A 50 -4.58 -16.39 3.08
N HIS A 51 -4.24 -15.09 3.13
CA HIS A 51 -4.41 -14.22 1.96
C HIS A 51 -3.59 -14.69 0.76
N PHE A 52 -2.44 -15.34 0.97
CA PHE A 52 -1.62 -15.87 -0.12
C PHE A 52 -2.36 -16.89 -0.98
N LEU A 53 -3.29 -17.64 -0.39
CA LEU A 53 -4.15 -18.57 -1.13
C LEU A 53 -5.44 -17.91 -1.61
N ILE A 54 -6.09 -17.13 -0.73
CA ILE A 54 -7.43 -16.61 -0.99
C ILE A 54 -7.40 -15.58 -2.11
N VAL A 55 -6.43 -14.65 -2.15
CA VAL A 55 -6.41 -13.58 -3.16
C VAL A 55 -6.29 -14.13 -4.60
N PRO A 56 -5.32 -15.03 -4.92
CA PRO A 56 -5.25 -15.63 -6.25
C PRO A 56 -6.48 -16.46 -6.63
N VAL A 57 -7.02 -17.24 -5.68
CA VAL A 57 -8.24 -18.05 -5.92
C VAL A 57 -9.42 -17.16 -6.24
N VAL A 58 -9.61 -16.07 -5.48
CA VAL A 58 -10.68 -15.09 -5.73
C VAL A 58 -10.50 -14.45 -7.10
N LEU A 59 -9.28 -14.06 -7.49
CA LEU A 59 -9.00 -13.57 -8.84
C LEU A 59 -9.41 -14.59 -9.91
N GLY A 60 -8.97 -15.84 -9.77
CA GLY A 60 -9.28 -16.92 -10.72
C GLY A 60 -10.78 -17.15 -10.88
N ILE A 61 -11.52 -17.25 -9.76
CA ILE A 61 -12.98 -17.41 -9.76
C ILE A 61 -13.65 -16.21 -10.44
N VAL A 62 -13.24 -14.98 -10.09
CA VAL A 62 -13.85 -13.77 -10.63
C VAL A 62 -13.63 -13.65 -12.14
N VAL A 63 -12.40 -13.86 -12.60
CA VAL A 63 -12.05 -13.79 -14.04
C VAL A 63 -12.77 -14.88 -14.83
N ALA A 64 -12.84 -16.10 -14.30
CA ALA A 64 -13.51 -17.22 -14.98
C ALA A 64 -15.04 -17.10 -15.00
N SER A 65 -15.64 -16.54 -13.93
CA SER A 65 -17.11 -16.50 -13.77
C SER A 65 -17.77 -15.23 -14.30
N THR A 66 -17.00 -14.16 -14.54
CA THR A 66 -17.55 -12.86 -14.88
C THR A 66 -17.50 -12.59 -16.38
N PRO A 67 -18.65 -12.58 -17.08
CA PRO A 67 -18.69 -12.23 -18.49
C PRO A 67 -18.51 -10.72 -18.67
N THR A 68 -17.27 -10.27 -18.82
CA THR A 68 -16.97 -8.86 -19.12
C THR A 68 -17.20 -8.57 -20.59
N ARG A 69 -18.08 -7.59 -20.90
CA ARG A 69 -18.34 -7.13 -22.28
C ARG A 69 -17.62 -5.83 -22.64
N ASN A 70 -17.14 -5.09 -21.63
CA ASN A 70 -16.49 -3.80 -21.84
C ASN A 70 -15.06 -4.00 -22.36
N ARG A 71 -14.80 -3.58 -23.60
CA ARG A 71 -13.48 -3.69 -24.26
C ARG A 71 -12.35 -3.02 -23.46
N LEU A 72 -12.62 -1.88 -22.81
CA LEU A 72 -11.61 -1.18 -22.01
C LEU A 72 -11.24 -1.97 -20.76
N GLN A 73 -12.23 -2.61 -20.12
CA GLN A 73 -12.04 -3.44 -18.93
C GLN A 73 -11.31 -4.74 -19.30
N ILE A 74 -11.64 -5.35 -20.44
CA ILE A 74 -10.93 -6.52 -20.98
C ILE A 74 -9.47 -6.17 -21.26
N ARG A 75 -9.21 -5.03 -21.92
CA ARG A 75 -7.83 -4.60 -22.19
C ARG A 75 -7.05 -4.33 -20.91
N PHE A 76 -7.66 -3.65 -19.94
CA PHE A 76 -7.03 -3.45 -18.63
C PHE A 76 -6.71 -4.79 -17.95
N ALA A 77 -7.65 -5.76 -17.99
CA ALA A 77 -7.43 -7.07 -17.42
C ALA A 77 -6.26 -7.80 -18.07
N TRP A 78 -6.18 -7.78 -19.40
CA TRP A 78 -5.04 -8.36 -20.12
C TRP A 78 -3.73 -7.63 -19.86
N ASP A 79 -3.73 -6.30 -19.80
CA ASP A 79 -2.54 -5.49 -19.49
C ASP A 79 -1.99 -5.90 -18.10
N ILE A 80 -2.85 -6.07 -17.08
CA ILE A 80 -2.45 -6.53 -15.74
C ILE A 80 -1.99 -8.00 -15.75
N ILE A 81 -2.76 -8.92 -16.34
CA ILE A 81 -2.40 -10.35 -16.38
C ILE A 81 -1.05 -10.56 -17.09
N ALA A 82 -0.84 -9.91 -18.23
CA ALA A 82 0.43 -9.97 -18.95
C ALA A 82 1.57 -9.39 -18.12
N GLY A 83 1.35 -8.26 -17.43
CA GLY A 83 2.34 -7.69 -16.51
C GLY A 83 2.68 -8.63 -15.34
N LEU A 84 1.68 -9.29 -14.75
CA LEU A 84 1.87 -10.28 -13.67
C LEU A 84 2.66 -11.50 -14.15
N LEU A 85 2.33 -12.04 -15.32
CA LEU A 85 3.05 -13.17 -15.92
C LEU A 85 4.50 -12.80 -16.26
N PHE A 86 4.73 -11.60 -16.79
CA PHE A 86 6.07 -11.10 -17.07
C PHE A 86 6.87 -10.94 -15.77
N PHE A 87 6.26 -10.38 -14.72
CA PHE A 87 6.88 -10.23 -13.40
C PHE A 87 7.25 -11.58 -12.78
N LEU A 88 6.36 -12.58 -12.86
CA LEU A 88 6.65 -13.95 -12.44
C LEU A 88 7.82 -14.56 -13.23
N GLY A 89 7.88 -14.31 -14.55
CA GLY A 89 9.00 -14.74 -15.38
C GLY A 89 10.33 -14.15 -14.93
N VAL A 90 10.36 -12.88 -14.56
CA VAL A 90 11.56 -12.21 -14.00
C VAL A 90 11.95 -12.81 -12.66
N MET A 91 10.99 -13.09 -11.77
CA MET A 91 11.25 -13.74 -10.48
C MET A 91 11.81 -15.16 -10.64
N LEU A 92 11.27 -15.95 -11.58
CA LEU A 92 11.79 -17.27 -11.89
C LEU A 92 13.21 -17.19 -12.44
N ALA A 93 13.49 -16.25 -13.34
CA ALA A 93 14.84 -16.04 -13.87
C ALA A 93 15.83 -15.64 -12.77
N SER A 94 15.42 -14.73 -11.88
CA SER A 94 16.20 -14.32 -10.70
C SER A 94 16.47 -15.49 -9.75
N ALA A 95 15.44 -16.29 -9.44
CA ALA A 95 15.57 -17.44 -8.57
C ALA A 95 16.48 -18.52 -9.15
N LEU A 96 16.37 -18.80 -10.45
CA LEU A 96 17.26 -19.75 -11.13
C LEU A 96 18.72 -19.28 -11.14
N LEU A 97 18.95 -17.99 -11.41
CA LEU A 97 20.29 -17.40 -11.42
C LEU A 97 20.97 -17.49 -10.04
N ASN A 98 20.21 -17.33 -8.97
CA ASN A 98 20.74 -17.20 -7.61
C ASN A 98 20.38 -18.38 -6.69
N HIS A 99 19.91 -19.50 -7.26
CA HIS A 99 19.50 -20.69 -6.52
C HIS A 99 18.49 -20.44 -5.39
N ALA A 100 17.58 -19.48 -5.58
CA ALA A 100 16.51 -19.24 -4.62
C ALA A 100 15.46 -20.35 -4.70
N GLY A 101 14.91 -20.75 -3.55
CA GLY A 101 13.89 -21.79 -3.45
C GLY A 101 12.62 -21.44 -4.22
N PHE A 102 11.92 -22.46 -4.74
CA PHE A 102 10.65 -22.25 -5.43
C PHE A 102 9.60 -21.59 -4.51
N ILE A 103 9.60 -21.91 -3.21
CA ILE A 103 8.71 -21.27 -2.23
C ILE A 103 9.02 -19.78 -2.13
N ASN A 104 10.27 -19.35 -2.23
CA ASN A 104 10.61 -17.93 -2.26
C ASN A 104 9.89 -17.21 -3.40
N VAL A 105 9.95 -17.78 -4.62
CA VAL A 105 9.26 -17.22 -5.81
C VAL A 105 7.76 -17.09 -5.55
N VAL A 106 7.13 -18.14 -5.03
CA VAL A 106 5.68 -18.15 -4.80
C VAL A 106 5.28 -17.09 -3.76
N LEU A 107 5.97 -17.06 -2.61
CA LEU A 107 5.62 -16.13 -1.54
C LEU A 107 5.90 -14.69 -1.93
N ASP A 108 7.04 -14.41 -2.58
CA ASP A 108 7.41 -13.05 -2.99
C ASP A 108 6.50 -12.53 -4.10
N PHE A 109 6.21 -13.38 -5.10
CA PHE A 109 5.27 -13.07 -6.16
C PHE A 109 3.92 -12.66 -5.59
N ILE A 110 3.35 -13.49 -4.72
CA ILE A 110 2.04 -13.22 -4.13
C ILE A 110 2.11 -11.95 -3.28
N LEU A 111 3.06 -11.83 -2.35
CA LEU A 111 3.21 -10.67 -1.48
C LEU A 111 3.26 -9.34 -2.24
N LEU A 112 4.03 -9.28 -3.34
CA LEU A 112 4.17 -8.09 -4.16
C LEU A 112 2.96 -7.84 -5.07
N THR A 113 2.29 -8.90 -5.54
CA THR A 113 1.27 -8.77 -6.60
C THR A 113 -0.19 -8.85 -6.16
N GLU A 114 -0.46 -9.27 -4.92
CA GLU A 114 -1.80 -9.26 -4.34
C GLU A 114 -2.60 -7.98 -4.54
N PRO A 115 -2.06 -6.74 -4.38
CA PRO A 115 -2.88 -5.54 -4.57
C PRO A 115 -3.36 -5.42 -6.01
N PHE A 116 -2.55 -5.83 -6.98
CA PHE A 116 -2.92 -5.83 -8.39
C PHE A 116 -3.94 -6.93 -8.69
N MET A 117 -3.78 -8.13 -8.11
CA MET A 117 -4.74 -9.22 -8.25
C MET A 117 -6.11 -8.86 -7.67
N LEU A 118 -6.15 -8.32 -6.46
CA LEU A 118 -7.39 -7.90 -5.80
C LEU A 118 -8.05 -6.76 -6.58
N LEU A 119 -7.27 -5.76 -7.01
CA LEU A 119 -7.79 -4.64 -7.79
C LEU A 119 -8.34 -5.09 -9.16
N LEU A 120 -7.66 -6.03 -9.81
CA LEU A 120 -8.15 -6.65 -11.04
C LEU A 120 -9.48 -7.37 -10.79
N ALA A 121 -9.56 -8.20 -9.74
CA ALA A 121 -10.79 -8.89 -9.37
C ALA A 121 -11.94 -7.89 -9.13
N ILE A 122 -11.71 -6.83 -8.35
CA ILE A 122 -12.72 -5.79 -8.11
C ILE A 122 -13.12 -5.11 -9.42
N SER A 123 -12.16 -4.76 -10.27
CA SER A 123 -12.42 -4.05 -11.53
C SER A 123 -13.20 -4.90 -12.52
N CYS A 124 -13.03 -6.23 -12.52
CA CYS A 124 -13.72 -7.19 -13.36
C CYS A 124 -15.18 -7.38 -12.94
N LEU A 125 -15.49 -7.24 -11.64
CA LEU A 125 -16.82 -7.49 -11.12
C LEU A 125 -17.84 -6.40 -11.48
N PRO A 126 -18.94 -6.72 -12.17
CA PRO A 126 -20.07 -5.79 -12.30
C PRO A 126 -20.78 -5.65 -10.95
N LEU A 127 -20.46 -4.63 -10.17
CA LEU A 127 -21.09 -4.40 -8.86
C LEU A 127 -22.40 -3.63 -9.00
N SER A 128 -23.48 -4.20 -8.46
CA SER A 128 -24.71 -3.44 -8.21
C SER A 128 -24.46 -2.32 -7.18
N ILE A 129 -25.30 -1.28 -7.17
CA ILE A 129 -25.23 -0.19 -6.17
C ILE A 129 -25.27 -0.77 -4.74
N ALA A 130 -26.11 -1.79 -4.48
CA ALA A 130 -26.20 -2.44 -3.18
C ALA A 130 -24.89 -3.18 -2.81
N SER A 131 -24.29 -3.91 -3.75
CA SER A 131 -23.00 -4.59 -3.53
C SER A 131 -21.86 -3.60 -3.30
N TRP A 132 -21.84 -2.49 -4.04
CA TRP A 132 -20.89 -1.40 -3.83
C TRP A 132 -21.07 -0.74 -2.46
N LYS A 133 -22.31 -0.42 -2.05
CA LYS A 133 -22.62 0.08 -0.70
C LYS A 133 -22.15 -0.89 0.38
N LYS A 134 -22.33 -2.20 0.18
CA LYS A 134 -21.84 -3.25 1.10
C LYS A 134 -20.31 -3.30 1.20
N LEU A 135 -19.60 -3.24 0.07
CA LEU A 135 -18.12 -3.20 0.04
C LEU A 135 -17.60 -1.98 0.78
N ARG A 136 -18.17 -0.81 0.48
CA ARG A 136 -17.83 0.46 1.12
C ARG A 136 -18.10 0.40 2.62
N PHE A 137 -19.27 -0.08 3.03
CA PHE A 137 -19.62 -0.20 4.44
C PHE A 137 -18.63 -1.11 5.19
N PHE A 138 -18.31 -2.28 4.63
CA PHE A 138 -17.35 -3.20 5.23
C PHE A 138 -15.99 -2.53 5.45
N LEU A 139 -15.44 -1.86 4.42
CA LEU A 139 -14.16 -1.16 4.54
C LEU A 139 -14.19 -0.06 5.62
N LEU A 140 -15.25 0.75 5.64
CA LEU A 140 -15.40 1.81 6.65
C LEU A 140 -15.52 1.22 8.06
N ALA A 141 -16.29 0.14 8.23
CA ALA A 141 -16.40 -0.57 9.49
C ALA A 141 -15.05 -1.15 9.94
N SER A 142 -14.28 -1.77 9.03
CA SER A 142 -12.94 -2.27 9.32
C SER A 142 -11.97 -1.17 9.78
N ALA A 143 -12.00 0.00 9.14
CA ALA A 143 -11.18 1.14 9.54
C ALA A 143 -11.61 1.71 10.91
N ILE A 144 -12.91 1.77 11.20
CA ILE A 144 -13.42 2.20 12.51
C ILE A 144 -12.99 1.21 13.60
N ILE A 145 -13.13 -0.10 13.35
CA ILE A 145 -12.64 -1.15 14.26
C ILE A 145 -11.15 -0.97 14.52
N ASN A 146 -10.36 -0.70 13.47
CA ASN A 146 -8.94 -0.46 13.61
C ASN A 146 -8.60 0.73 14.52
N ILE A 147 -9.26 1.88 14.31
CA ILE A 147 -9.05 3.08 15.14
C ILE A 147 -9.49 2.82 16.59
N ILE A 148 -10.66 2.23 16.80
CA ILE A 148 -11.17 1.92 18.15
C ILE A 148 -10.19 1.00 18.88
N LEU A 149 -9.69 -0.03 18.22
CA LEU A 149 -8.76 -0.98 18.83
C LEU A 149 -7.41 -0.35 19.11
N ALA A 150 -6.91 0.53 18.26
CA ALA A 150 -5.67 1.27 18.54
C ALA A 150 -5.82 2.18 19.76
N ILE A 151 -6.94 2.91 19.85
CA ILE A 151 -7.22 3.77 21.01
C ILE A 151 -7.37 2.92 22.28
N ALA A 152 -8.09 1.80 22.21
CA ALA A 152 -8.23 0.87 23.33
C ALA A 152 -6.86 0.29 23.76
N GLN A 153 -6.03 -0.14 22.80
CA GLN A 153 -4.66 -0.60 23.06
C GLN A 153 -3.85 0.44 23.80
N TYR A 154 -3.87 1.70 23.35
CA TYR A 154 -3.16 2.79 24.04
C TYR A 154 -3.54 2.87 25.53
N PHE A 155 -4.83 2.91 25.86
CA PHE A 155 -5.27 2.98 27.25
C PHE A 155 -4.95 1.71 28.05
N LEU A 156 -5.09 0.53 27.46
CA LEU A 156 -4.74 -0.73 28.11
C LEU A 156 -3.23 -0.86 28.36
N LEU A 157 -2.40 -0.30 27.48
CA LEU A 157 -0.94 -0.27 27.62
C LEU A 157 -0.51 0.71 28.72
N VAL A 158 -1.05 1.93 28.71
CA VAL A 158 -0.73 2.96 29.73
C VAL A 158 -1.18 2.52 31.13
N THR A 159 -2.29 1.80 31.24
CA THR A 159 -2.77 1.26 32.52
C THR A 159 -2.05 -0.03 32.95
N GLY A 160 -1.16 -0.59 32.12
CA GLY A 160 -0.42 -1.81 32.41
C GLY A 160 -1.26 -3.10 32.34
N ILE A 161 -2.51 -3.03 31.86
CA ILE A 161 -3.36 -4.20 31.65
C ILE A 161 -2.84 -5.03 30.48
N LEU A 162 -2.47 -4.36 29.38
CA LEU A 162 -1.85 -4.99 28.23
C LEU A 162 -0.33 -4.89 28.39
N LYS A 163 0.36 -6.04 28.34
CA LYS A 163 1.82 -6.08 28.32
C LYS A 163 2.30 -5.74 26.90
N TYR A 164 3.31 -4.89 26.81
CA TYR A 164 3.97 -4.59 25.54
C TYR A 164 5.24 -5.42 25.35
N SER A 165 5.65 -5.51 24.09
CA SER A 165 6.87 -6.20 23.67
C SER A 165 8.14 -5.38 23.97
N LYS A 166 9.28 -5.70 23.35
CA LYS A 166 10.54 -4.96 23.52
C LYS A 166 10.51 -3.53 22.93
N TYR A 167 9.47 -3.18 22.17
CA TYR A 167 9.33 -1.85 21.57
C TYR A 167 8.75 -0.82 22.54
N SER A 168 8.77 0.45 22.15
CA SER A 168 8.16 1.52 22.94
C SER A 168 6.65 1.28 23.13
N LEU A 169 6.05 1.89 24.16
CA LEU A 169 4.61 1.81 24.39
C LEU A 169 3.83 2.26 23.14
N ALA A 170 4.28 3.33 22.49
CA ALA A 170 3.64 3.87 21.29
C ALA A 170 3.71 2.91 20.10
N ASP A 171 4.83 2.20 19.91
CA ASP A 171 4.97 1.21 18.83
C ASP A 171 4.04 0.00 18.99
N ASN A 172 3.58 -0.28 20.21
CA ASN A 172 2.62 -1.35 20.49
C ASN A 172 1.16 -0.92 20.27
N VAL A 173 0.91 0.35 19.91
CA VAL A 173 -0.41 0.83 19.47
C VAL A 173 -0.57 0.56 17.97
N GLN A 174 -1.16 -0.58 17.62
CA GLN A 174 -1.12 -1.14 16.26
C GLN A 174 -2.50 -1.43 15.66
N GLY A 175 -3.59 -1.17 16.38
CA GLY A 175 -4.96 -1.47 15.93
C GLY A 175 -5.11 -2.95 15.56
N VAL A 176 -5.62 -3.24 14.35
CA VAL A 176 -5.79 -4.63 13.91
C VAL A 176 -4.51 -5.38 13.58
N PHE A 177 -3.41 -4.67 13.43
CA PHE A 177 -2.11 -5.21 13.06
C PHE A 177 -1.25 -5.52 14.29
N TYR A 178 -1.87 -5.77 15.45
CA TYR A 178 -1.23 -6.02 16.73
C TYR A 178 -0.21 -7.17 16.66
N LEU A 179 0.91 -7.00 17.37
CA LEU A 179 2.10 -7.87 17.38
C LEU A 179 2.76 -8.02 16.00
N SER A 180 2.89 -6.92 15.25
CA SER A 180 3.74 -6.89 14.06
C SER A 180 4.79 -5.78 14.11
N GLY A 181 5.96 -6.03 13.51
CA GLY A 181 7.11 -5.12 13.59
C GLY A 181 6.86 -3.70 13.06
N ALA A 182 5.92 -3.54 12.13
CA ALA A 182 5.52 -2.23 11.58
C ALA A 182 4.01 -1.94 11.76
N GLY A 183 3.34 -2.63 12.70
CA GLY A 183 1.89 -2.62 12.82
C GLY A 183 1.30 -1.24 13.05
N ASN A 184 1.94 -0.39 13.85
CA ASN A 184 1.54 0.98 14.12
C ASN A 184 1.46 1.82 12.83
N TYR A 185 2.54 1.82 12.04
CA TYR A 185 2.61 2.59 10.79
C TYR A 185 1.52 2.17 9.79
N VAL A 186 1.31 0.86 9.65
CA VAL A 186 0.30 0.27 8.75
C VAL A 186 -1.10 0.65 9.20
N SER A 187 -1.37 0.53 10.50
CA SER A 187 -2.64 0.86 11.12
C SER A 187 -3.02 2.33 10.94
N VAL A 188 -2.08 3.23 11.17
CA VAL A 188 -2.28 4.68 11.00
C VAL A 188 -2.45 5.04 9.53
N SER A 189 -1.65 4.44 8.64
CA SER A 189 -1.78 4.63 7.19
C SER A 189 -3.16 4.25 6.67
N VAL A 190 -3.70 3.10 7.11
CA VAL A 190 -5.09 2.68 6.82
C VAL A 190 -6.09 3.71 7.35
N SER A 191 -5.93 4.14 8.60
CA SER A 191 -6.84 5.08 9.26
C SER A 191 -6.91 6.41 8.52
N ILE A 192 -5.76 6.99 8.15
CA ILE A 192 -5.69 8.26 7.41
C ILE A 192 -6.22 8.10 5.99
N SER A 193 -5.85 7.03 5.28
CA SER A 193 -6.32 6.76 3.92
C SER A 193 -7.85 6.67 3.84
N VAL A 194 -8.45 5.91 4.77
CA VAL A 194 -9.91 5.72 4.83
C VAL A 194 -10.61 6.98 5.33
N ALA A 195 -10.04 7.71 6.30
CA ALA A 195 -10.59 8.98 6.76
C ALA A 195 -10.60 10.04 5.65
N LEU A 196 -9.54 10.15 4.85
CA LEU A 196 -9.49 11.02 3.67
C LEU A 196 -10.52 10.61 2.62
N TYR A 197 -10.64 9.30 2.35
CA TYR A 197 -11.68 8.79 1.44
C TYR A 197 -13.09 9.15 1.94
N TYR A 198 -13.38 8.94 3.22
CA TYR A 198 -14.67 9.26 3.82
C TYR A 198 -14.93 10.76 3.78
N PHE A 199 -13.93 11.56 4.14
CA PHE A 199 -14.00 13.01 4.07
C PHE A 199 -14.31 13.47 2.64
N ILE A 200 -13.66 12.94 1.60
CA ILE A 200 -13.89 13.40 0.23
C ILE A 200 -15.25 12.91 -0.31
N ASN A 201 -15.64 11.66 -0.06
CA ASN A 201 -16.72 11.00 -0.78
C ASN A 201 -18.05 10.88 -0.02
N ALA A 202 -18.06 10.98 1.29
CA ALA A 202 -19.29 10.89 2.10
C ALA A 202 -20.04 12.23 2.17
N LYS A 203 -20.36 12.83 1.02
CA LYS A 203 -21.00 14.17 0.98
C LYS A 203 -22.39 14.24 1.64
N SER A 204 -23.07 13.10 1.78
CA SER A 204 -24.34 13.01 2.50
C SER A 204 -24.19 13.09 4.02
N ALA A 205 -23.00 12.81 4.55
CA ALA A 205 -22.71 12.96 5.97
C ALA A 205 -22.41 14.43 6.29
N PRO A 206 -22.85 14.93 7.47
CA PRO A 206 -22.57 16.30 7.86
C PRO A 206 -21.07 16.53 8.03
N LEU A 207 -20.62 17.77 7.78
CA LEU A 207 -19.20 18.13 7.79
C LEU A 207 -18.53 17.80 9.13
N TRP A 208 -19.19 18.07 10.26
CA TRP A 208 -18.64 17.80 11.59
C TRP A 208 -18.30 16.31 11.80
N TRP A 209 -19.12 15.40 11.28
CA TRP A 209 -18.87 13.96 11.38
C TRP A 209 -17.70 13.52 10.48
N ARG A 210 -17.59 14.11 9.28
CA ARG A 210 -16.44 13.89 8.38
C ARG A 210 -15.13 14.39 9.01
N MET A 211 -15.18 15.55 9.67
CA MET A 211 -14.04 16.11 10.41
C MET A 211 -13.70 15.26 11.63
N PHE A 212 -14.69 14.75 12.35
CA PHE A 212 -14.48 13.83 13.47
C PHE A 212 -13.67 12.59 13.05
N CYS A 213 -13.98 11.96 11.91
CA CYS A 213 -13.19 10.83 11.41
C CYS A 213 -11.72 11.19 11.12
N ILE A 214 -11.47 12.41 10.61
CA ILE A 214 -10.10 12.91 10.40
C ILE A 214 -9.41 13.09 11.76
N PHE A 215 -10.04 13.78 12.71
CA PHE A 215 -9.47 13.99 14.05
C PHE A 215 -9.20 12.67 14.78
N ALA A 216 -10.08 11.67 14.64
CA ALA A 216 -9.87 10.35 15.21
C ALA A 216 -8.64 9.64 14.60
N ALA A 217 -8.44 9.74 13.29
CA ALA A 217 -7.25 9.20 12.62
C ALA A 217 -5.97 9.95 13.02
N PHE A 218 -6.03 11.27 13.22
CA PHE A 218 -4.91 12.07 13.74
C PHE A 218 -4.60 11.74 15.21
N TYR A 219 -5.62 11.52 16.04
CA TYR A 219 -5.43 11.08 17.41
C TYR A 219 -4.72 9.71 17.45
N HIS A 220 -5.17 8.76 16.60
CA HIS A 220 -4.50 7.48 16.42
C HIS A 220 -3.02 7.65 15.99
N LEU A 221 -2.73 8.57 15.06
CA LEU A 221 -1.35 8.89 14.68
C LEU A 221 -0.49 9.37 15.85
N ILE A 222 -1.06 10.23 16.72
CA ILE A 222 -0.34 10.78 17.87
C ILE A 222 -0.04 9.68 18.90
N VAL A 223 -1.04 8.87 19.27
CA VAL A 223 -0.86 7.84 20.32
C VAL A 223 0.06 6.69 19.93
N SER A 224 0.31 6.51 18.63
CA SER A 224 1.17 5.47 18.06
C SER A 224 2.53 5.98 17.59
N ASP A 225 2.85 7.25 17.89
CA ASP A 225 4.05 8.00 17.45
C ASP A 225 4.39 7.84 15.95
N SER A 226 3.37 7.68 15.11
CA SER A 226 3.54 7.42 13.67
C SER A 226 3.63 8.71 12.85
N LYS A 227 4.36 9.72 13.34
CA LYS A 227 4.51 11.05 12.71
C LYS A 227 5.05 11.01 11.28
N GLN A 228 5.84 9.99 10.95
CA GLN A 228 6.39 9.78 9.61
C GLN A 228 5.30 9.63 8.54
N ILE A 229 4.12 9.12 8.92
CA ILE A 229 2.97 8.98 8.02
C ILE A 229 2.54 10.36 7.49
N LEU A 230 2.59 11.42 8.30
CA LEU A 230 2.26 12.78 7.82
C LEU A 230 3.24 13.26 6.76
N VAL A 231 4.53 12.99 6.96
CA VAL A 231 5.59 13.33 6.00
C VAL A 231 5.33 12.63 4.68
N VAL A 232 4.97 11.33 4.71
CA VAL A 232 4.62 10.56 3.51
C VAL A 232 3.45 11.19 2.76
N PHE A 233 2.34 11.47 3.46
CA PHE A 233 1.16 12.08 2.83
C PHE A 233 1.44 13.50 2.29
N LEU A 234 2.25 14.29 3.00
CA LEU A 234 2.65 15.62 2.55
C LEU A 234 3.50 15.55 1.28
N LEU A 235 4.52 14.69 1.25
CA LEU A 235 5.35 14.47 0.07
C LEU A 235 4.52 13.95 -1.11
N ALA A 236 3.59 13.02 -0.87
CA ALA A 236 2.69 12.49 -1.90
C ALA A 236 1.79 13.60 -2.47
N TRP A 237 1.28 14.47 -1.60
CA TRP A 237 0.49 15.62 -2.00
C TRP A 237 1.30 16.64 -2.79
N ILE A 238 2.53 16.94 -2.38
CA ILE A 238 3.44 17.81 -3.15
C ILE A 238 3.66 17.23 -4.54
N ILE A 239 4.04 15.96 -4.67
CA ILE A 239 4.23 15.31 -5.98
C ILE A 239 2.93 15.37 -6.79
N LEU A 240 1.77 15.10 -6.19
CA LEU A 240 0.48 15.21 -6.87
C LEU A 240 0.24 16.62 -7.42
N VAL A 241 0.51 17.66 -6.63
CA VAL A 241 0.40 19.06 -7.05
C VAL A 241 1.37 19.35 -8.21
N LEU A 242 2.62 18.87 -8.12
CA LEU A 242 3.61 18.99 -9.21
C LEU A 242 3.11 18.37 -10.52
N THR A 243 2.42 17.22 -10.47
CA THR A 243 1.87 16.56 -11.68
C THR A 243 0.75 17.34 -12.37
N LYS A 244 0.20 18.38 -11.73
CA LYS A 244 -0.87 19.22 -12.29
C LYS A 244 -0.37 20.51 -12.93
N PHE A 245 0.90 20.83 -12.77
CA PHE A 245 1.47 22.00 -13.42
C PHE A 245 1.67 21.73 -14.91
N ASN A 246 0.79 22.32 -15.72
CA ASN A 246 0.97 22.34 -17.18
C ASN A 246 2.01 23.39 -17.61
N ASP A 247 2.24 24.41 -16.78
CA ASP A 247 3.17 25.51 -17.06
C ASP A 247 4.46 25.31 -16.25
N PHE A 248 5.48 24.77 -16.93
CA PHE A 248 6.80 24.55 -16.35
C PHE A 248 7.44 25.84 -15.82
N ARG A 249 7.11 27.01 -16.41
CA ARG A 249 7.66 28.30 -15.95
C ARG A 249 7.13 28.68 -14.57
N LYS A 250 5.83 28.48 -14.33
CA LYS A 250 5.21 28.71 -13.01
C LYS A 250 5.75 27.74 -11.97
N LEU A 251 5.94 26.49 -12.36
CA LEU A 251 6.53 25.48 -11.49
C LEU A 251 7.94 25.88 -11.06
N LEU A 252 8.78 26.27 -12.03
CA LEU A 252 10.13 26.74 -11.76
C LEU A 252 10.14 27.99 -10.88
N LEU A 253 9.24 28.95 -11.13
CA LEU A 253 9.11 30.16 -10.32
C LEU A 253 8.77 29.83 -8.85
N TYR A 254 7.82 28.93 -8.61
CA TYR A 254 7.48 28.49 -7.25
C TYR A 254 8.61 27.72 -6.59
N PHE A 255 9.31 26.86 -7.34
CA PHE A 255 10.48 26.17 -6.83
C PHE A 255 11.58 27.16 -6.41
N VAL A 256 11.88 28.16 -7.24
CA VAL A 256 12.83 29.23 -6.91
C VAL A 256 12.39 29.99 -5.66
N ALA A 257 11.09 30.34 -5.55
CA ALA A 257 10.57 31.00 -4.36
C ALA A 257 10.74 30.15 -3.09
N VAL A 258 10.45 28.85 -3.16
CA VAL A 258 10.68 27.92 -2.04
C VAL A 258 12.16 27.84 -1.67
N VAL A 259 13.06 27.73 -2.66
CA VAL A 259 14.50 27.70 -2.42
C VAL A 259 14.98 28.98 -1.75
N ILE A 260 14.48 30.15 -2.17
CA ILE A 260 14.80 31.45 -1.54
C ILE A 260 14.29 31.49 -0.10
N VAL A 261 13.05 31.05 0.16
CA VAL A 261 12.46 31.06 1.52
C VAL A 261 13.17 30.08 2.44
N VAL A 262 13.36 28.84 2.01
CA VAL A 262 14.04 27.79 2.79
C VAL A 262 15.51 28.16 3.00
N GLY A 263 16.21 28.59 1.95
CA GLY A 263 17.60 29.04 2.03
C GLY A 263 17.76 30.27 2.93
N GLY A 264 16.86 31.25 2.82
CA GLY A 264 16.81 32.41 3.70
C GLY A 264 16.52 32.04 5.16
N PHE A 265 15.61 31.09 5.40
CA PHE A 265 15.32 30.57 6.74
C PHE A 265 16.53 29.86 7.36
N PHE A 266 17.20 28.98 6.61
CA PHE A 266 18.45 28.34 7.05
C PHE A 266 19.55 29.38 7.31
N TRP A 267 19.70 30.37 6.43
CA TRP A 267 20.65 31.46 6.65
C TRP A 267 20.34 32.23 7.94
N VAL A 268 19.06 32.54 8.20
CA VAL A 268 18.61 33.20 9.44
C VAL A 268 18.94 32.35 10.67
N ILE A 269 18.65 31.05 10.64
CA ILE A 269 18.96 30.14 11.75
C ILE A 269 20.46 30.12 12.08
N GLU A 270 21.30 30.06 11.05
CA GLU A 270 22.75 29.95 11.23
C GLU A 270 23.38 31.27 11.68
N ASN A 271 22.95 32.39 11.09
CA ASN A 271 23.62 33.69 11.24
C ASN A 271 22.97 34.62 12.27
N LEU A 272 21.70 34.41 12.64
CA LEU A 272 21.00 35.24 13.62
C LEU A 272 20.71 34.42 14.88
N ASP A 273 21.15 34.91 16.04
CA ASP A 273 20.87 34.29 17.33
C ASP A 273 19.48 34.69 17.85
N ILE A 274 18.45 34.15 17.22
CA ILE A 274 17.04 34.34 17.60
C ILE A 274 16.61 33.17 18.48
N GLU A 275 16.27 33.43 19.75
CA GLU A 275 15.90 32.40 20.74
C GLU A 275 14.73 31.51 20.26
N ALA A 276 13.73 32.10 19.61
CA ALA A 276 12.59 31.36 19.04
C ALA A 276 12.99 30.33 17.97
N LEU A 277 14.19 30.47 17.36
CA LEU A 277 14.72 29.57 16.36
C LEU A 277 15.75 28.58 16.91
N ALA A 278 16.05 28.60 18.20
CA ALA A 278 17.09 27.76 18.81
C ALA A 278 16.87 26.26 18.58
N ALA A 279 15.61 25.80 18.62
CA ALA A 279 15.28 24.41 18.33
C ALA A 279 15.58 24.02 16.88
N PHE A 280 15.31 24.91 15.91
CA PHE A 280 15.63 24.67 14.51
C PHE A 280 17.14 24.72 14.27
N LYS A 281 17.86 25.64 14.94
CA LYS A 281 19.34 25.69 14.94
C LYS A 281 19.94 24.39 15.47
N HIS A 282 19.44 23.88 16.58
CA HIS A 282 19.88 22.60 17.15
C HIS A 282 19.68 21.44 16.18
N TRP A 283 18.55 21.38 15.48
CA TRP A 283 18.29 20.34 14.48
C TRP A 283 19.12 20.51 13.20
N ALA A 284 19.25 21.73 12.69
CA ALA A 284 20.07 22.04 11.51
C ALA A 284 21.55 21.69 11.74
N ASN A 285 22.03 21.92 12.97
CA ASN A 285 23.41 21.63 13.38
C ASN A 285 23.71 20.14 13.59
N ARG A 286 22.72 19.23 13.53
CA ARG A 286 22.95 17.77 13.56
C ARG A 286 23.44 17.24 12.20
N THR A 287 24.42 17.94 11.63
CA THR A 287 25.00 17.65 10.32
C THR A 287 25.61 16.26 10.25
N SER A 288 26.16 15.77 11.37
CA SER A 288 26.68 14.41 11.54
C SER A 288 25.64 13.30 11.35
N ILE A 289 24.34 13.61 11.43
CA ILE A 289 23.27 12.64 11.22
C ILE A 289 22.77 12.70 9.77
N TYR A 290 22.52 13.90 9.26
CA TYR A 290 21.72 14.07 8.05
C TYR A 290 22.50 14.33 6.76
N ILE A 291 23.71 14.91 6.83
CA ILE A 291 24.38 15.44 5.63
C ILE A 291 25.14 14.33 4.89
N PRO A 292 24.78 14.00 3.64
CA PRO A 292 25.55 13.08 2.82
C PRO A 292 26.94 13.65 2.46
N PRO A 293 27.97 12.81 2.23
CA PRO A 293 27.93 11.36 2.34
C PRO A 293 28.20 10.87 3.78
N ASN A 294 28.65 11.71 4.71
CA ASN A 294 29.18 11.24 6.00
C ASN A 294 28.15 11.14 7.12
N GLY A 295 26.91 11.60 6.89
CA GLY A 295 25.84 11.58 7.87
C GLY A 295 25.47 10.16 8.28
N GLU A 296 25.44 9.88 9.58
CA GLU A 296 25.15 8.56 10.14
C GLU A 296 23.80 8.02 9.66
N GLY A 297 22.77 8.87 9.60
CA GLY A 297 21.45 8.51 9.09
C GLY A 297 21.42 8.28 7.59
N TYR A 298 22.19 9.05 6.82
CA TYR A 298 22.36 8.78 5.39
C TYR A 298 23.00 7.41 5.17
N GLN A 299 24.14 7.15 5.82
CA GLN A 299 24.87 5.88 5.76
C GLN A 299 24.00 4.70 6.20
N ALA A 300 23.30 4.85 7.32
CA ALA A 300 22.34 3.86 7.80
C ALA A 300 21.27 3.54 6.75
N LYS A 301 20.73 4.57 6.08
CA LYS A 301 19.71 4.38 5.05
C LYS A 301 20.24 3.69 3.80
N ILE A 302 21.40 4.10 3.31
CA ILE A 302 22.00 3.53 2.09
C ILE A 302 22.69 2.18 2.32
N ALA A 303 22.91 1.78 3.58
CA ALA A 303 23.52 0.50 3.95
C ALA A 303 22.81 -0.69 3.29
N GLY A 304 21.48 -0.62 3.17
CA GLY A 304 20.67 -1.59 2.42
C GLY A 304 21.20 -1.83 1.01
N ILE A 305 21.37 -0.74 0.26
CA ILE A 305 21.84 -0.78 -1.13
C ILE A 305 23.31 -1.19 -1.20
N SER A 306 24.17 -0.66 -0.32
CA SER A 306 25.61 -0.95 -0.37
C SER A 306 25.92 -2.40 -0.03
N MET A 307 25.27 -2.97 0.99
CA MET A 307 25.42 -4.38 1.37
C MET A 307 24.85 -5.32 0.30
N ILE A 308 23.72 -4.98 -0.33
CA ILE A 308 23.23 -5.78 -1.47
C ILE A 308 24.24 -5.75 -2.62
N SER A 309 24.75 -4.56 -2.95
CA SER A 309 25.68 -4.35 -4.06
C SER A 309 27.00 -5.11 -3.88
N SER A 310 27.48 -5.30 -2.64
CA SER A 310 28.73 -6.05 -2.39
C SER A 310 28.61 -7.54 -2.74
N TYR A 311 27.39 -8.06 -2.88
CA TYR A 311 27.12 -9.44 -3.30
C TYR A 311 26.77 -9.55 -4.80
N PHE A 312 26.78 -8.44 -5.55
CA PHE A 312 26.55 -8.47 -6.99
C PHE A 312 27.86 -8.85 -7.72
N HIS A 313 28.12 -10.15 -7.80
CA HIS A 313 29.33 -10.70 -8.41
C HIS A 313 29.29 -10.76 -9.94
N SER A 314 28.12 -10.52 -10.55
CA SER A 314 27.91 -10.55 -12.00
C SER A 314 27.07 -9.37 -12.49
N PRO A 315 27.26 -8.89 -13.73
CA PRO A 315 26.34 -7.93 -14.36
C PRO A 315 24.88 -8.41 -14.37
N PHE A 316 24.65 -9.72 -14.38
CA PHE A 316 23.30 -10.27 -14.29
C PHE A 316 22.64 -10.01 -12.93
N ASN A 317 23.40 -9.87 -11.84
CA ASN A 317 22.81 -9.51 -10.54
C ASN A 317 22.25 -8.09 -10.55
N TRP A 318 22.83 -7.16 -11.31
CA TRP A 318 22.23 -5.83 -11.49
C TRP A 318 20.88 -5.88 -12.21
N LEU A 319 20.73 -6.81 -13.15
CA LEU A 319 19.51 -6.97 -13.95
C LEU A 319 18.43 -7.79 -13.25
N LEU A 320 18.82 -8.85 -12.55
CA LEU A 320 17.92 -9.88 -11.99
C LEU A 320 18.02 -10.04 -10.47
N GLY A 321 18.89 -9.31 -9.77
CA GLY A 321 19.03 -9.34 -8.32
C GLY A 321 19.73 -10.59 -7.79
N LEU A 322 19.49 -10.87 -6.50
CA LEU A 322 20.04 -11.99 -5.72
C LEU A 322 19.04 -13.10 -5.46
N GLY A 323 17.81 -13.00 -5.97
CA GLY A 323 16.76 -13.98 -5.77
C GLY A 323 15.62 -13.44 -4.88
N PRO A 324 14.36 -13.86 -5.11
CA PRO A 324 13.23 -13.51 -4.27
C PRO A 324 13.48 -13.82 -2.78
N GLY A 325 13.27 -12.84 -1.90
CA GLY A 325 13.42 -12.99 -0.46
C GLY A 325 14.87 -13.18 0.03
N HIS A 326 15.89 -12.90 -0.79
CA HIS A 326 17.31 -13.02 -0.40
C HIS A 326 17.92 -11.70 0.09
N THR A 327 17.22 -10.58 -0.02
CA THR A 327 17.76 -9.27 0.40
C THR A 327 16.97 -8.65 1.54
N VAL A 328 16.63 -7.37 1.42
CA VAL A 328 16.00 -6.53 2.45
C VAL A 328 14.52 -6.29 2.20
N SER A 329 13.91 -7.06 1.29
CA SER A 329 12.46 -7.08 1.07
C SER A 329 11.73 -7.49 2.34
N ARG A 330 10.41 -7.31 2.35
CA ARG A 330 9.58 -7.77 3.45
C ARG A 330 9.72 -9.29 3.65
N LEU A 331 9.78 -10.04 2.56
CA LEU A 331 9.89 -11.49 2.60
C LEU A 331 11.19 -11.93 3.28
N GLY A 332 12.34 -11.44 2.78
CA GLY A 332 13.65 -11.79 3.33
C GLY A 332 13.89 -11.19 4.71
N GLY A 333 13.68 -9.88 4.83
CA GLY A 333 13.96 -9.11 6.04
C GLY A 333 13.10 -9.49 7.23
N TRP A 334 11.83 -9.86 7.04
CA TRP A 334 10.89 -10.01 8.15
C TRP A 334 10.26 -11.40 8.17
N VAL A 335 9.64 -11.81 7.07
CA VAL A 335 8.80 -13.01 7.03
C VAL A 335 9.62 -14.29 7.24
N PHE A 336 10.74 -14.46 6.55
CA PHE A 336 11.58 -15.65 6.72
C PHE A 336 12.19 -15.75 8.11
N ARG A 337 12.55 -14.63 8.73
CA ARG A 337 13.04 -14.60 10.10
C ARG A 337 11.94 -14.94 11.10
N ASP A 338 10.82 -14.23 11.04
CA ASP A 338 9.76 -14.30 12.05
C ASP A 338 8.95 -15.61 11.96
N TYR A 339 8.96 -16.26 10.79
CA TYR A 339 8.23 -17.51 10.53
C TYR A 339 9.15 -18.67 10.07
N ALA A 340 10.44 -18.61 10.39
CA ALA A 340 11.44 -19.61 10.00
C ALA A 340 11.01 -21.06 10.30
N SER A 341 10.46 -21.30 11.49
CA SER A 341 10.04 -22.64 11.93
C SER A 341 8.95 -23.27 11.06
N MET A 342 8.14 -22.46 10.39
CA MET A 342 7.10 -22.94 9.48
C MET A 342 7.57 -22.99 8.03
N LEU A 343 8.42 -22.05 7.62
CA LEU A 343 8.80 -21.88 6.22
C LEU A 343 10.03 -22.71 5.84
N ALA A 344 11.00 -22.89 6.74
CA ALA A 344 12.21 -23.68 6.49
C ALA A 344 11.91 -25.13 6.01
N PRO A 345 10.96 -25.87 6.61
CA PRO A 345 10.59 -27.20 6.13
C PRO A 345 9.99 -27.23 4.72
N LEU A 346 9.47 -26.09 4.22
CA LEU A 346 8.92 -25.98 2.86
C LEU A 346 10.02 -25.74 1.81
N GLY A 347 11.27 -25.55 2.23
CA GLY A 347 12.40 -25.30 1.33
C GLY A 347 12.58 -23.83 0.97
N VAL A 348 12.25 -22.90 1.87
CA VAL A 348 12.70 -21.51 1.72
C VAL A 348 14.21 -21.42 1.88
N THR A 349 14.83 -20.58 1.06
CA THR A 349 16.26 -20.29 1.12
C THR A 349 16.48 -18.87 1.63
N THR A 350 17.58 -18.66 2.35
CA THR A 350 18.02 -17.34 2.81
C THR A 350 19.41 -17.05 2.25
N HIS A 351 19.83 -15.78 2.33
CA HIS A 351 21.12 -15.33 1.85
C HIS A 351 21.85 -14.52 2.93
N PRO A 352 23.20 -14.56 3.00
CA PRO A 352 23.98 -13.91 4.07
C PRO A 352 23.70 -12.41 4.25
N VAL A 353 23.39 -11.70 3.15
CA VAL A 353 23.01 -10.27 3.17
C VAL A 353 21.93 -9.97 4.20
N THR A 354 20.91 -10.82 4.33
CA THR A 354 19.81 -10.58 5.27
C THR A 354 20.29 -10.64 6.72
N GLU A 355 21.20 -11.56 7.04
CA GLU A 355 21.76 -11.70 8.38
C GLU A 355 22.69 -10.54 8.72
N GLU A 356 23.59 -10.18 7.79
CA GLU A 356 24.47 -9.01 7.92
C GLU A 356 23.66 -7.72 8.11
N MET A 357 22.57 -7.57 7.37
CA MET A 357 21.66 -6.43 7.50
C MET A 357 21.07 -6.34 8.90
N TRP A 358 20.61 -7.45 9.47
CA TRP A 358 20.07 -7.46 10.83
C TRP A 358 21.14 -7.24 11.89
N ALA A 359 22.35 -7.74 11.69
CA ALA A 359 23.48 -7.42 12.56
C ALA A 359 23.78 -5.91 12.55
N TYR A 360 23.71 -5.27 11.38
CA TYR A 360 23.88 -3.83 11.25
C TYR A 360 22.72 -3.04 11.90
N VAL A 361 21.47 -3.43 11.66
CA VAL A 361 20.30 -2.81 12.31
C VAL A 361 20.40 -2.88 13.82
N ASN A 362 20.76 -4.05 14.37
CA ASN A 362 20.84 -4.25 15.81
C ASN A 362 22.04 -3.56 16.48
N SER A 363 23.04 -3.14 15.71
CA SER A 363 24.22 -2.42 16.21
C SER A 363 24.13 -0.89 16.04
N ASN A 364 23.11 -0.40 15.34
CA ASN A 364 22.95 1.02 15.06
C ASN A 364 21.76 1.62 15.84
N TRP A 365 22.06 2.45 16.84
CA TRP A 365 21.06 3.08 17.71
C TRP A 365 20.04 3.92 16.93
N LEU A 366 20.49 4.63 15.88
CA LEU A 366 19.64 5.53 15.09
C LEU A 366 18.57 4.76 14.30
N ILE A 367 18.92 3.58 13.79
CA ILE A 367 17.98 2.69 13.09
C ILE A 367 16.92 2.16 14.07
N LEU A 368 17.33 1.80 15.29
CA LEU A 368 16.43 1.28 16.32
C LEU A 368 15.46 2.35 16.83
N GLU A 369 15.86 3.63 16.84
CA GLU A 369 15.01 4.75 17.26
C GLU A 369 14.12 5.30 16.13
N SER A 370 14.48 5.10 14.86
CA SER A 370 13.77 5.73 13.74
C SER A 370 13.74 4.86 12.49
N SER A 371 12.53 4.41 12.15
CA SER A 371 12.27 3.67 10.91
C SER A 371 12.52 4.49 9.63
N LEU A 372 12.68 5.82 9.71
CA LEU A 372 13.07 6.64 8.56
C LEU A 372 14.44 6.22 8.00
N PHE A 373 15.35 5.82 8.89
CA PHE A 373 16.70 5.40 8.54
C PHE A 373 16.84 3.88 8.34
N MET A 374 15.73 3.14 8.39
CA MET A 374 15.73 1.70 8.21
C MET A 374 16.29 1.34 6.81
N PRO A 375 17.37 0.54 6.73
CA PRO A 375 17.92 0.09 5.45
C PRO A 375 17.03 -0.96 4.77
N LEU A 376 16.10 -1.57 5.51
CA LEU A 376 15.07 -2.46 4.99
C LEU A 376 13.87 -1.65 4.48
N PHE A 377 13.92 -1.21 3.23
CA PHE A 377 12.83 -0.53 2.55
C PHE A 377 12.49 -1.15 1.21
N SER A 378 11.22 -1.07 0.81
CA SER A 378 10.70 -1.90 -0.28
C SER A 378 11.40 -1.72 -1.62
N TRP A 379 11.80 -0.49 -1.98
CA TRP A 379 12.48 -0.29 -3.26
C TRP A 379 13.85 -0.96 -3.31
N ALA A 380 14.62 -0.93 -2.21
CA ALA A 380 15.87 -1.67 -2.11
C ALA A 380 15.62 -3.19 -2.08
N GLY A 381 14.55 -3.64 -1.42
CA GLY A 381 14.16 -5.05 -1.41
C GLY A 381 13.81 -5.59 -2.79
N ILE A 382 12.92 -4.93 -3.53
CA ILE A 382 12.51 -5.34 -4.88
C ILE A 382 13.69 -5.31 -5.85
N TRP A 383 14.52 -4.27 -5.80
CA TRP A 383 15.72 -4.18 -6.63
C TRP A 383 16.78 -5.22 -6.22
N GLY A 384 16.99 -5.44 -4.93
CA GLY A 384 17.95 -6.41 -4.44
C GLY A 384 17.56 -7.84 -4.80
N ASP A 385 16.27 -8.17 -4.67
CA ASP A 385 15.75 -9.50 -4.98
C ASP A 385 15.69 -9.72 -6.50
N LEU A 386 15.21 -8.75 -7.28
CA LEU A 386 14.79 -8.94 -8.68
C LEU A 386 15.54 -8.08 -9.70
N GLY A 387 16.49 -7.25 -9.26
CA GLY A 387 17.27 -6.35 -10.09
C GLY A 387 16.45 -5.23 -10.75
N PHE A 388 17.08 -4.50 -11.67
CA PHE A 388 16.40 -3.42 -12.39
C PHE A 388 15.24 -3.91 -13.27
N VAL A 389 15.32 -5.13 -13.83
CA VAL A 389 14.25 -5.67 -14.67
C VAL A 389 13.00 -5.94 -13.83
N GLY A 390 13.16 -6.50 -12.63
CA GLY A 390 12.07 -6.70 -11.68
C GLY A 390 11.46 -5.38 -11.23
N LEU A 391 12.32 -4.42 -10.82
CA LEU A 391 11.87 -3.09 -10.40
C LEU A 391 11.06 -2.37 -11.49
N VAL A 392 11.56 -2.35 -12.74
CA VAL A 392 10.86 -1.73 -13.87
C VAL A 392 9.53 -2.41 -14.14
N THR A 393 9.48 -3.74 -14.06
CA THR A 393 8.24 -4.49 -14.27
C THR A 393 7.21 -4.20 -13.18
N TYR A 394 7.64 -4.12 -11.92
CA TYR A 394 6.76 -3.75 -10.81
C TYR A 394 6.22 -2.32 -10.96
N LEU A 395 7.08 -1.37 -11.34
CA LEU A 395 6.68 0.01 -11.64
C LEU A 395 5.71 0.07 -12.83
N TYR A 396 5.89 -0.79 -13.83
CA TYR A 396 4.97 -0.90 -14.98
C TYR A 396 3.57 -1.36 -14.55
N LEU A 397 3.44 -2.33 -13.64
CA LEU A 397 2.16 -2.71 -13.04
C LEU A 397 1.51 -1.51 -12.33
N GLY A 398 2.29 -0.77 -11.54
CA GLY A 398 1.86 0.48 -10.90
C GLY A 398 1.39 1.53 -11.92
N TYR A 399 2.10 1.67 -13.04
CA TYR A 399 1.76 2.59 -14.13
C TYR A 399 0.44 2.21 -14.83
N ILE A 400 0.17 0.92 -15.05
CA ILE A 400 -1.11 0.46 -15.60
C ILE A 400 -2.26 0.88 -14.67
N VAL A 401 -2.14 0.65 -13.37
CA VAL A 401 -3.14 1.09 -12.38
C VAL A 401 -3.31 2.61 -12.38
N TRP A 402 -2.21 3.34 -12.33
CA TRP A 402 -2.19 4.81 -12.34
C TRP A 402 -2.91 5.39 -13.56
N SER A 403 -2.54 4.95 -14.76
CA SER A 403 -3.03 5.51 -16.02
C SER A 403 -4.48 5.11 -16.33
N ARG A 404 -4.89 3.90 -15.93
CA ARG A 404 -6.22 3.34 -16.27
C ARG A 404 -7.26 3.60 -15.20
N LEU A 405 -6.93 3.37 -13.92
CA LEU A 405 -7.88 3.39 -12.81
C LEU A 405 -7.82 4.70 -12.01
N CYS A 406 -6.65 5.29 -11.78
CA CYS A 406 -6.48 6.48 -10.94
C CYS A 406 -6.80 7.78 -11.69
N ARG A 407 -8.08 7.98 -12.02
CA ARG A 407 -8.56 9.16 -12.75
C ARG A 407 -8.76 10.39 -11.86
N ASP A 408 -9.02 10.19 -10.57
CA ASP A 408 -9.21 11.23 -9.58
C ASP A 408 -7.95 11.46 -8.73
N ASP A 409 -7.91 12.61 -8.06
CA ASP A 409 -6.78 13.03 -7.23
C ASP A 409 -6.57 12.16 -6.00
N LEU A 410 -7.64 11.61 -5.40
CA LEU A 410 -7.52 10.77 -4.23
C LEU A 410 -6.83 9.45 -4.58
N CYS A 411 -7.24 8.78 -5.67
CA CYS A 411 -6.57 7.58 -6.14
C CYS A 411 -5.09 7.82 -6.47
N LYS A 412 -4.77 8.96 -7.09
CA LYS A 412 -3.37 9.34 -7.37
C LYS A 412 -2.58 9.61 -6.10
N LEU A 413 -3.18 10.33 -5.13
CA LEU A 413 -2.58 10.55 -3.83
C LEU A 413 -2.24 9.23 -3.13
N LEU A 414 -3.18 8.27 -3.10
CA LEU A 414 -2.97 6.97 -2.47
C LEU A 414 -1.85 6.16 -3.14
N MET A 415 -1.76 6.18 -4.48
CA MET A 415 -0.67 5.54 -5.21
C MET A 415 0.70 6.18 -4.92
N LEU A 416 0.76 7.53 -4.90
CA LEU A 416 2.00 8.25 -4.56
C LEU A 416 2.42 8.01 -3.11
N THR A 417 1.45 7.92 -2.19
CA THR A 417 1.68 7.57 -0.79
C THR A 417 2.31 6.17 -0.69
N LEU A 418 1.78 5.16 -1.39
CA LEU A 418 2.42 3.82 -1.46
C LEU A 418 3.84 3.89 -2.02
N PHE A 419 4.05 4.69 -3.06
CA PHE A 419 5.36 4.86 -3.66
C PHE A 419 6.37 5.43 -2.66
N ILE A 420 5.99 6.46 -1.91
CA ILE A 420 6.87 7.09 -0.91
C ILE A 420 7.09 6.17 0.29
N TYR A 421 6.09 5.41 0.73
CA TYR A 421 6.29 4.40 1.79
C TYR A 421 7.39 3.40 1.43
N GLY A 422 7.47 3.00 0.16
CA GLY A 422 8.52 2.11 -0.31
C GLY A 422 9.94 2.67 -0.13
N LEU A 423 10.11 3.98 0.08
CA LEU A 423 11.40 4.62 0.38
C LEU A 423 11.73 4.65 1.88
N ILE A 424 10.75 4.40 2.76
CA ILE A 424 10.92 4.51 4.21
C ILE A 424 11.19 3.15 4.84
N ILE A 425 10.26 2.20 4.68
CA ILE A 425 10.36 0.84 5.22
C ILE A 425 9.68 -0.12 4.25
N THR A 426 9.61 -1.41 4.56
CA THR A 426 8.92 -2.44 3.76
C THR A 426 7.36 -2.31 3.78
N GLN A 427 6.84 -1.12 4.03
CA GLN A 427 5.40 -0.85 4.21
C GLN A 427 4.61 -0.92 2.90
N MET A 428 5.26 -0.70 1.75
CA MET A 428 4.64 -0.94 0.43
C MET A 428 4.38 -2.43 0.18
N GLU A 429 5.04 -3.33 0.90
CA GLU A 429 4.85 -4.78 0.81
C GLU A 429 3.89 -5.30 1.89
N GLU A 430 3.35 -4.43 2.74
CA GLU A 430 2.41 -4.85 3.79
C GLU A 430 1.00 -5.06 3.20
N PRO A 431 0.48 -6.30 3.19
CA PRO A 431 -0.80 -6.64 2.56
C PRO A 431 -1.98 -5.88 3.18
N GLY A 432 -1.99 -5.68 4.50
CA GLY A 432 -3.07 -4.93 5.19
C GLY A 432 -3.26 -3.52 4.63
N GLN A 433 -2.16 -2.85 4.30
CA GLN A 433 -2.17 -1.51 3.73
C GLN A 433 -2.44 -1.53 2.22
N THR A 434 -1.72 -2.35 1.47
CA THR A 434 -1.85 -2.34 0.00
C THR A 434 -3.20 -2.86 -0.45
N MET A 435 -3.79 -3.85 0.25
CA MET A 435 -5.17 -4.28 -0.01
C MET A 435 -6.19 -3.18 0.30
N THR A 436 -5.99 -2.44 1.39
CA THR A 436 -6.85 -1.29 1.74
C THR A 436 -6.84 -0.25 0.62
N VAL A 437 -5.65 0.11 0.12
CA VAL A 437 -5.51 1.06 -0.99
C VAL A 437 -6.13 0.50 -2.28
N ALA A 438 -5.91 -0.78 -2.59
CA ALA A 438 -6.53 -1.44 -3.74
C ALA A 438 -8.07 -1.38 -3.68
N ILE A 439 -8.68 -1.62 -2.53
CA ILE A 439 -10.14 -1.51 -2.37
C ILE A 439 -10.62 -0.07 -2.51
N LEU A 440 -9.90 0.90 -1.94
CA LEU A 440 -10.24 2.32 -2.09
C LEU A 440 -10.23 2.75 -3.56
N ILE A 441 -9.21 2.34 -4.33
CA ILE A 441 -9.14 2.59 -5.78
C ILE A 441 -10.27 1.86 -6.51
N GLY A 442 -10.54 0.60 -6.16
CA GLY A 442 -11.64 -0.18 -6.73
C GLY A 442 -13.02 0.41 -6.46
N LEU A 443 -13.25 0.96 -5.26
CA LEU A 443 -14.49 1.66 -4.90
C LEU A 443 -14.68 2.93 -5.72
N GLN A 444 -13.60 3.71 -5.92
CA GLN A 444 -13.61 4.91 -6.76
C GLN A 444 -13.87 4.59 -8.23
N TRP A 445 -13.27 3.50 -8.72
CA TRP A 445 -13.55 2.98 -10.06
C TRP A 445 -15.04 2.66 -10.24
N HIS A 446 -15.62 1.88 -9.32
CA HIS A 446 -17.05 1.51 -9.39
C HIS A 446 -17.98 2.70 -9.26
N GLN A 447 -17.69 3.63 -8.37
CA GLN A 447 -18.47 4.86 -8.22
C GLN A 447 -18.55 5.62 -9.54
N ARG A 448 -17.43 5.75 -10.28
CA ARG A 448 -17.42 6.38 -11.60
C ARG A 448 -18.23 5.62 -12.64
N GLN A 449 -18.16 4.29 -12.67
CA GLN A 449 -18.94 3.50 -13.62
C GLN A 449 -20.44 3.67 -13.36
N ILE A 450 -20.87 3.56 -12.10
CA ILE A 450 -22.27 3.78 -11.69
C ILE A 450 -22.74 5.18 -12.08
N SER A 451 -21.94 6.23 -11.82
CA SER A 451 -22.28 7.60 -12.22
C SER A 451 -22.42 7.75 -13.74
N ARG A 452 -21.55 7.12 -14.53
CA ARG A 452 -21.66 7.15 -16.01
C ARG A 452 -22.91 6.45 -16.51
N GLU A 453 -23.26 5.31 -15.93
CA GLU A 453 -24.48 4.57 -16.27
C GLU A 453 -25.74 5.38 -15.94
N SER A 454 -25.75 6.12 -14.82
CA SER A 454 -26.89 6.99 -14.46
C SER A 454 -27.08 8.20 -15.39
N LEU A 455 -26.02 8.70 -16.01
CA LEU A 455 -26.06 9.87 -16.89
C LEU A 455 -26.49 9.54 -18.33
N ASN A 456 -26.41 8.28 -18.75
CA ASN A 456 -26.83 7.86 -20.09
C ASN A 456 -27.69 6.59 -20.08
N PRO A 457 -28.95 6.67 -19.58
CA PRO A 457 -29.85 5.52 -19.53
C PRO A 457 -30.19 4.97 -20.92
N GLN A 458 -30.28 5.84 -21.93
CA GLN A 458 -30.68 5.49 -23.29
C GLN A 458 -29.61 4.67 -24.02
N ALA A 459 -28.33 5.04 -23.97
CA ALA A 459 -27.26 4.21 -24.52
C ALA A 459 -27.22 2.83 -23.85
N HIS A 460 -27.59 2.75 -22.57
CA HIS A 460 -27.66 1.49 -21.86
C HIS A 460 -28.85 0.62 -22.31
N GLN A 461 -29.99 1.24 -22.62
CA GLN A 461 -31.15 0.56 -23.20
C GLN A 461 -30.88 0.11 -24.64
N GLU A 462 -30.17 0.89 -25.45
CA GLU A 462 -29.79 0.51 -26.82
C GLU A 462 -28.82 -0.66 -26.85
N VAL A 463 -27.79 -0.66 -25.99
CA VAL A 463 -26.86 -1.80 -25.85
C VAL A 463 -27.61 -3.06 -25.40
N ASN A 464 -28.59 -2.93 -24.50
CA ASN A 464 -29.39 -4.07 -24.07
C ASN A 464 -30.41 -4.52 -25.12
N GLY A 465 -30.96 -3.59 -25.91
CA GLY A 465 -31.95 -3.82 -26.98
C GLY A 465 -31.34 -4.49 -28.21
N ALA A 466 -30.21 -3.99 -28.71
CA ALA A 466 -29.47 -4.59 -29.82
C ALA A 466 -29.04 -6.03 -29.50
N ASN A 467 -28.71 -6.30 -28.23
CA ASN A 467 -28.35 -7.63 -27.78
C ASN A 467 -29.54 -8.60 -27.71
N ARG A 468 -30.76 -8.15 -27.37
CA ARG A 468 -31.94 -9.03 -27.44
C ARG A 468 -32.18 -9.51 -28.87
N GLN A 469 -31.98 -8.64 -29.86
CA GLN A 469 -32.15 -8.99 -31.27
C GLN A 469 -31.10 -9.98 -31.79
N LEU A 470 -29.88 -9.97 -31.24
CA LEU A 470 -28.84 -10.94 -31.60
C LEU A 470 -29.15 -12.34 -31.05
N TYR A 471 -29.73 -12.45 -29.85
CA TYR A 471 -30.10 -13.75 -29.28
C TYR A 471 -31.38 -14.33 -29.88
N THR A 472 -32.36 -13.51 -30.28
CA THR A 472 -33.56 -13.99 -30.98
C THR A 472 -33.32 -14.38 -32.44
N LYS A 473 -32.19 -14.00 -33.04
CA LYS A 473 -31.81 -14.42 -34.40
C LYS A 473 -30.98 -15.72 -34.44
N GLN A 474 -30.57 -16.23 -33.28
CA GLN A 474 -29.78 -17.47 -33.18
C GLN A 474 -30.56 -18.64 -32.56
N SER A 475 -31.85 -18.43 -32.26
CA SER A 475 -32.85 -19.46 -31.97
C SER A 475 -33.79 -19.59 -33.15
#